data_AF-A0A2V8LPQ3-F1
#
_entry.id   AF-A0A2V8LPQ3-F1
#
_cell.length_a   1.000
_cell.length_b   1.000
_cell.length_c   1.000
_cell.angle_alpha   90.00
_cell.angle_beta   90.00
_cell.angle_gamma   90.00
#
_symmetry.space_group_name_H-M   'P 1'
#
loop_
_entity.id
_entity.type
_entity.pdbx_description
1 polymer ?
#
loop_
_entity_poly.entity_id
_entity_poly.type
_entity_poly.pdbx_seq_one_letter_code
_entity_poly.pdbx_strand_id
1 'polypeptide(L)'
;MKIQRKLLWLLVVTTCLTGIPQFTHATIQTTKPYQQMTLPERGAFVSEQARRLARQISGRDYQFTPAFEAEIQKAVEFYARRIGNNGGDQLSKGDGRLIFERGQTLAPTLIRIFKARDVSPLIGLYIPLIESEYVNLQAPNSVGAIGMFQFLPKTGEHYGLSAAELLDVEKSADAAARYIAAGLKTFEEDPMK
;
A
#
# COMPACT_ATOMS: atom_id res chain seq x y z
N MET A 1 50.50 -23.59 -59.35
CA MET A 1 51.37 -22.86 -58.40
C MET A 1 50.61 -22.66 -57.10
N LYS A 2 51.12 -23.24 -55.99
CA LYS A 2 50.74 -23.10 -54.57
C LYS A 2 49.27 -23.43 -54.18
N ILE A 3 48.90 -24.55 -53.53
CA ILE A 3 49.31 -25.19 -52.25
C ILE A 3 48.56 -24.61 -51.02
N GLN A 4 47.68 -25.47 -50.45
CA GLN A 4 47.21 -25.56 -49.03
C GLN A 4 46.04 -24.65 -48.62
N ARG A 5 45.08 -25.01 -47.75
CA ARG A 5 44.87 -26.18 -46.87
C ARG A 5 43.42 -26.09 -46.32
N LYS A 6 42.76 -27.26 -46.23
CA LYS A 6 41.81 -27.75 -45.20
C LYS A 6 41.24 -26.72 -44.20
N LEU A 7 39.89 -26.70 -44.02
CA LEU A 7 39.27 -27.32 -42.84
C LEU A 7 37.73 -27.42 -42.98
N LEU A 8 37.26 -28.65 -42.84
CA LEU A 8 35.89 -29.07 -42.61
C LEU A 8 35.49 -28.73 -41.16
N TRP A 9 34.42 -27.99 -40.92
CA TRP A 9 33.61 -28.13 -39.70
C TRP A 9 32.14 -27.82 -40.01
N LEU A 10 31.34 -28.88 -39.92
CA LEU A 10 29.89 -28.87 -39.81
C LEU A 10 29.54 -28.21 -38.47
N LEU A 11 28.73 -27.16 -38.46
CA LEU A 11 28.05 -26.73 -37.24
C LEU A 11 26.55 -26.58 -37.52
N VAL A 12 25.83 -27.58 -37.05
CA VAL A 12 24.38 -27.56 -36.85
C VAL A 12 24.10 -26.42 -35.86
N VAL A 13 23.54 -25.31 -36.35
CA VAL A 13 22.92 -24.31 -35.48
C VAL A 13 21.49 -24.74 -35.27
N THR A 14 21.29 -25.54 -34.22
CA THR A 14 19.99 -25.72 -33.58
C THR A 14 19.55 -24.36 -33.06
N THR A 15 18.67 -23.67 -33.79
CA THR A 15 17.98 -22.51 -33.24
C THR A 15 17.00 -23.03 -32.17
N CYS A 16 17.47 -23.12 -30.93
CA CYS A 16 16.59 -23.14 -29.78
C CYS A 16 15.81 -21.83 -29.79
N LEU A 17 14.52 -21.94 -30.14
CA LEU A 17 13.51 -20.95 -29.85
C LEU A 17 13.55 -20.65 -28.34
N THR A 18 14.29 -19.62 -27.94
CA THR A 18 14.06 -18.95 -26.66
C THR A 18 12.79 -18.12 -26.84
N GLY A 19 11.65 -18.80 -26.76
CA GLY A 19 10.39 -18.14 -26.44
C GLY A 19 10.61 -17.41 -25.13
N ILE A 20 10.82 -16.09 -25.22
CA ILE A 20 10.63 -15.19 -24.09
C ILE A 20 9.24 -15.53 -23.58
N PRO A 21 9.06 -15.94 -22.30
CA PRO A 21 7.72 -16.07 -21.77
C PRO A 21 7.10 -14.68 -21.88
N GLN A 22 6.21 -14.53 -22.85
CA GLN A 22 5.26 -13.43 -22.84
C GLN A 22 4.47 -13.63 -21.56
N PHE A 23 4.85 -12.88 -20.52
CA PHE A 23 3.98 -12.69 -19.38
C PHE A 23 2.77 -11.96 -19.92
N THR A 24 1.79 -12.76 -20.38
CA THR A 24 0.45 -12.28 -20.61
C THR A 24 0.02 -11.69 -19.28
N HIS A 25 -0.06 -10.35 -19.21
CA HIS A 25 -0.77 -9.66 -18.15
C HIS A 25 -2.25 -10.04 -18.30
N ALA A 26 -2.59 -11.23 -17.83
CA ALA A 26 -3.96 -11.59 -17.58
C ALA A 26 -4.42 -10.64 -16.48
N THR A 27 -5.20 -9.64 -16.86
CA THR A 27 -6.01 -8.87 -15.92
C THR A 27 -6.88 -9.89 -15.22
N ILE A 28 -6.46 -10.38 -14.05
CA ILE A 28 -7.30 -11.28 -13.28
C ILE A 28 -8.44 -10.42 -12.74
N GLN A 29 -9.52 -10.25 -13.53
CA GLN A 29 -10.84 -9.92 -13.01
C GLN A 29 -11.34 -11.15 -12.26
N THR A 30 -10.72 -11.42 -11.11
CA THR A 30 -11.15 -12.48 -10.23
C THR A 30 -12.40 -11.99 -9.51
N THR A 31 -13.53 -12.61 -9.82
CA THR A 31 -14.80 -12.43 -9.08
C THR A 31 -14.76 -13.09 -7.69
N LYS A 32 -13.71 -13.87 -7.39
CA LYS A 32 -13.54 -14.62 -6.16
C LYS A 32 -13.05 -13.71 -5.03
N PRO A 33 -13.71 -13.70 -3.85
CA PRO A 33 -13.18 -13.05 -2.65
C PRO A 33 -11.79 -13.56 -2.28
N TYR A 34 -10.91 -12.68 -1.79
CA TYR A 34 -9.53 -13.03 -1.43
C TYR A 34 -9.43 -14.22 -0.45
N GLN A 35 -10.35 -14.30 0.50
CA GLN A 35 -10.42 -15.41 1.47
C GLN A 35 -10.62 -16.78 0.79
N GLN A 36 -11.27 -16.82 -0.36
CA GLN A 36 -11.54 -18.06 -1.10
C GLN A 36 -10.42 -18.41 -2.10
N MET A 37 -9.48 -17.50 -2.38
CA MET A 37 -8.35 -17.75 -3.27
C MET A 37 -7.36 -18.79 -2.71
N THR A 38 -6.79 -19.60 -3.60
CA THR A 38 -5.63 -20.47 -3.35
C THR A 38 -4.37 -19.63 -3.11
N LEU A 39 -3.31 -20.23 -2.58
CA LEU A 39 -2.06 -19.50 -2.31
C LEU A 39 -1.45 -18.85 -3.57
N PRO A 40 -1.37 -19.53 -4.74
CA PRO A 40 -0.91 -18.89 -5.98
C PRO A 40 -1.83 -17.75 -6.44
N GLU A 41 -3.15 -17.93 -6.34
CA GLU A 41 -4.13 -16.88 -6.69
C GLU A 41 -3.95 -15.63 -5.80
N ARG A 42 -3.70 -15.81 -4.51
CA ARG A 42 -3.44 -14.70 -3.58
C ARG A 42 -2.16 -13.95 -3.91
N GLY A 43 -1.08 -14.68 -4.22
CA GLY A 43 0.19 -14.07 -4.64
C GLY A 43 0.04 -13.23 -5.90
N ALA A 44 -0.65 -13.77 -6.92
CA ALA A 44 -0.95 -13.04 -8.16
C ALA A 44 -1.82 -11.81 -7.90
N PHE A 45 -2.85 -11.94 -7.05
CA PHE A 45 -3.69 -10.81 -6.64
C PHE A 45 -2.87 -9.70 -5.97
N VAL A 46 -2.03 -10.05 -4.99
CA VAL A 46 -1.21 -9.08 -4.25
C VAL A 46 -0.25 -8.36 -5.20
N SER A 47 0.46 -9.10 -6.06
CA SER A 47 1.39 -8.51 -7.04
C SER A 47 0.67 -7.51 -7.95
N GLU A 48 -0.51 -7.85 -8.45
CA GLU A 48 -1.27 -6.96 -9.33
C GLU A 48 -1.82 -5.72 -8.59
N GLN A 49 -2.38 -5.92 -7.39
CA GLN A 49 -2.90 -4.80 -6.60
C GLN A 49 -1.78 -3.87 -6.13
N ALA A 50 -0.62 -4.39 -5.74
CA ALA A 50 0.53 -3.59 -5.35
C ALA A 50 1.00 -2.70 -6.49
N ARG A 51 1.18 -3.25 -7.71
CA ARG A 51 1.55 -2.47 -8.90
C ARG A 51 0.50 -1.42 -9.24
N ARG A 52 -0.78 -1.79 -9.18
CA ARG A 52 -1.89 -0.86 -9.44
C ARG A 52 -1.91 0.31 -8.46
N LEU A 53 -1.77 0.03 -7.17
CA LEU A 53 -1.78 1.06 -6.13
C LEU A 53 -0.51 1.93 -6.19
N ALA A 54 0.64 1.35 -6.49
CA ALA A 54 1.86 2.10 -6.74
C ALA A 54 1.63 3.14 -7.83
N ARG A 55 1.16 2.72 -9.02
CA ARG A 55 0.80 3.64 -10.11
C ARG A 55 -0.21 4.73 -9.68
N GLN A 56 -1.19 4.38 -8.86
CA GLN A 56 -2.20 5.36 -8.42
C GLN A 56 -1.65 6.38 -7.42
N ILE A 57 -0.62 6.01 -6.66
CA ILE A 57 0.02 6.91 -5.68
C ILE A 57 1.11 7.75 -6.37
N SER A 58 1.94 7.13 -7.21
CA SER A 58 3.13 7.75 -7.81
C SER A 58 2.96 8.28 -9.23
N GLY A 59 1.96 7.77 -9.96
CA GLY A 59 1.88 7.95 -11.40
C GLY A 59 2.90 7.12 -12.19
N ARG A 60 3.68 6.24 -11.53
CA ARG A 60 4.75 5.46 -12.16
C ARG A 60 4.53 3.96 -12.01
N ASP A 61 4.96 3.22 -13.02
CA ASP A 61 5.07 1.78 -12.90
C ASP A 61 6.22 1.41 -11.97
N TYR A 62 5.94 0.50 -11.04
CA TYR A 62 6.94 -0.03 -10.15
C TYR A 62 6.81 -1.55 -10.06
N GLN A 63 7.94 -2.23 -10.14
CA GLN A 63 8.01 -3.67 -9.95
C GLN A 63 8.63 -3.98 -8.59
N PHE A 64 7.80 -4.48 -7.67
CA PHE A 64 8.26 -4.93 -6.37
C PHE A 64 9.04 -6.25 -6.48
N THR A 65 10.00 -6.43 -5.58
CA THR A 65 10.69 -7.73 -5.47
C THR A 65 9.73 -8.76 -4.86
N PRO A 66 9.93 -10.06 -5.14
CA PRO A 66 9.10 -11.11 -4.55
C PRO A 66 9.10 -11.10 -3.01
N ALA A 67 10.24 -10.73 -2.41
CA ALA A 67 10.35 -10.59 -0.96
C ALA A 67 9.46 -9.46 -0.41
N PHE A 68 9.42 -8.32 -1.11
CA PHE A 68 8.56 -7.20 -0.70
C PHE A 68 7.08 -7.53 -0.93
N GLU A 69 6.74 -8.17 -2.04
CA GLU A 69 5.37 -8.65 -2.28
C GLU A 69 4.90 -9.64 -1.21
N ALA A 70 5.79 -10.49 -0.69
CA ALA A 70 5.48 -11.38 0.42
C ALA A 70 5.17 -10.61 1.72
N GLU A 71 5.84 -9.50 2.01
CA GLU A 71 5.50 -8.63 3.15
C GLU A 71 4.14 -7.96 2.97
N ILE A 72 3.83 -7.47 1.76
CA ILE A 72 2.49 -6.96 1.44
C ILE A 72 1.45 -8.06 1.65
N GLN A 73 1.72 -9.27 1.17
CA GLN A 73 0.81 -10.40 1.33
C GLN A 73 0.53 -10.72 2.80
N LYS A 74 1.54 -10.71 3.68
CA LYS A 74 1.35 -10.90 5.13
C LYS A 74 0.40 -9.85 5.71
N ALA A 75 0.54 -8.58 5.33
CA ALA A 75 -0.34 -7.52 5.79
C ALA A 75 -1.78 -7.71 5.27
N VAL A 76 -1.95 -8.06 3.99
CA VAL A 76 -3.27 -8.37 3.41
C VAL A 76 -3.91 -9.57 4.12
N GLU A 77 -3.14 -10.62 4.40
CA GLU A 77 -3.63 -11.80 5.13
C GLU A 77 -4.06 -11.47 6.56
N PHE A 78 -3.34 -10.58 7.26
CA PHE A 78 -3.71 -10.12 8.59
C PHE A 78 -5.14 -9.53 8.59
N TYR A 79 -5.42 -8.61 7.68
CA TYR A 79 -6.76 -8.01 7.57
C TYR A 79 -7.80 -9.00 7.05
N ALA A 80 -7.46 -9.82 6.05
CA ALA A 80 -8.39 -10.79 5.47
C ALA A 80 -8.86 -11.83 6.51
N ARG A 81 -8.01 -12.24 7.46
CA ARG A 81 -8.39 -13.16 8.54
C ARG A 81 -9.37 -12.53 9.55
N ARG A 82 -9.41 -11.20 9.63
CA ARG A 82 -10.31 -10.48 10.54
C ARG A 82 -11.70 -10.27 9.96
N ILE A 83 -11.87 -10.40 8.65
CA ILE A 83 -13.19 -10.26 8.01
C ILE A 83 -14.07 -11.43 8.40
N GLY A 84 -15.16 -11.15 9.14
CA GLY A 84 -16.10 -12.17 9.56
C GLY A 84 -15.63 -13.01 10.74
N ASN A 85 -14.63 -12.55 11.51
CA ASN A 85 -14.14 -13.27 12.68
C ASN A 85 -15.08 -13.19 13.90
N ASN A 86 -16.12 -12.33 13.85
CA ASN A 86 -17.08 -12.10 14.94
C ASN A 86 -16.44 -11.65 16.26
N GLY A 87 -15.26 -11.04 16.21
CA GLY A 87 -14.52 -10.52 17.38
C GLY A 87 -15.05 -9.20 17.94
N GLY A 88 -16.19 -8.71 17.46
CA GLY A 88 -16.75 -7.41 17.84
C GLY A 88 -15.87 -6.23 17.43
N ASP A 89 -16.05 -5.08 18.08
CA ASP A 89 -15.32 -3.84 17.78
C ASP A 89 -14.08 -3.65 18.67
N GLN A 90 -13.22 -4.66 18.71
CA GLN A 90 -11.97 -4.58 19.47
C GLN A 90 -10.84 -4.05 18.58
N LEU A 91 -10.12 -3.03 19.04
CA LEU A 91 -8.94 -2.54 18.33
C LEU A 91 -7.92 -3.68 18.14
N SER A 92 -7.37 -3.80 16.93
CA SER A 92 -6.36 -4.79 16.53
C SER A 92 -6.80 -6.26 16.51
N LYS A 93 -7.99 -6.59 17.04
CA LYS A 93 -8.47 -7.98 17.20
C LYS A 93 -9.87 -8.22 16.64
N GLY A 94 -10.67 -7.17 16.58
CA GLY A 94 -12.07 -7.18 16.20
C GLY A 94 -12.30 -7.50 14.72
N ASP A 95 -13.57 -7.53 14.35
CA ASP A 95 -14.00 -7.85 13.00
C ASP A 95 -13.61 -6.74 12.02
N GLY A 96 -12.90 -7.13 10.97
CA GLY A 96 -12.42 -6.20 9.96
C GLY A 96 -13.54 -5.45 9.24
N ARG A 97 -14.76 -6.00 9.21
CA ARG A 97 -15.94 -5.33 8.62
C ARG A 97 -16.22 -3.98 9.27
N LEU A 98 -16.13 -3.92 10.60
CA LEU A 98 -16.40 -2.70 11.38
C LEU A 98 -15.36 -1.62 11.10
N ILE A 99 -14.10 -2.01 10.88
CA ILE A 99 -13.02 -1.09 10.48
C ILE A 99 -13.35 -0.43 9.13
N PHE A 100 -13.77 -1.23 8.15
CA PHE A 100 -14.09 -0.73 6.82
C PHE A 100 -15.41 0.06 6.78
N GLU A 101 -16.36 -0.22 7.67
CA GLU A 101 -17.58 0.60 7.85
C GLU A 101 -17.25 2.00 8.39
N ARG A 102 -16.38 2.08 9.41
CA ARG A 102 -15.86 3.38 9.89
C ARG A 102 -15.10 4.12 8.80
N GLY A 103 -14.21 3.42 8.09
CA GLY A 103 -13.45 3.98 6.98
C GLY A 103 -14.36 4.56 5.89
N GLN A 104 -15.42 3.85 5.50
CA GLN A 104 -16.41 4.34 4.53
C GLN A 104 -17.12 5.62 4.99
N THR A 105 -17.43 5.71 6.29
CA THR A 105 -18.08 6.89 6.88
C THR A 105 -17.18 8.12 6.80
N LEU A 106 -15.89 7.95 7.07
CA LEU A 106 -14.91 9.05 7.11
C LEU A 106 -14.32 9.38 5.74
N ALA A 107 -14.39 8.45 4.79
CA ALA A 107 -13.71 8.56 3.50
C ALA A 107 -14.00 9.85 2.74
N PRO A 108 -15.25 10.35 2.61
CA PRO A 108 -15.51 11.60 1.88
C PRO A 108 -14.73 12.79 2.44
N THR A 109 -14.68 12.91 3.77
CA THR A 109 -13.96 13.98 4.47
C THR A 109 -12.45 13.84 4.30
N LEU A 110 -11.90 12.65 4.53
CA LEU A 110 -10.46 12.43 4.42
C LEU A 110 -9.96 12.57 2.99
N ILE A 111 -10.71 12.06 2.01
CA ILE A 111 -10.41 12.22 0.58
C ILE A 111 -10.34 13.71 0.22
N ARG A 112 -11.32 14.51 0.65
CA ARG A 112 -11.35 15.96 0.39
C ARG A 112 -10.11 16.65 0.99
N ILE A 113 -9.79 16.37 2.26
CA ILE A 113 -8.68 17.01 2.97
C ILE A 113 -7.34 16.68 2.32
N PHE A 114 -7.06 15.40 2.04
CA PHE A 114 -5.78 14.99 1.45
C PHE A 114 -5.63 15.51 0.01
N LYS A 115 -6.70 15.51 -0.79
CA LYS A 115 -6.67 16.13 -2.13
C LYS A 115 -6.36 17.62 -2.08
N ALA A 116 -6.90 18.36 -1.10
CA ALA A 116 -6.65 19.79 -0.96
C ALA A 116 -5.18 20.13 -0.63
N ARG A 117 -4.37 19.12 -0.32
CA ARG A 117 -2.92 19.24 -0.05
C ARG A 117 -2.06 18.54 -1.09
N ASP A 118 -2.63 18.19 -2.24
CA ASP A 118 -1.96 17.43 -3.32
C ASP A 118 -1.36 16.09 -2.85
N VAL A 119 -1.96 15.47 -1.83
CA VAL A 119 -1.58 14.15 -1.34
C VAL A 119 -2.60 13.12 -1.83
N SER A 120 -2.10 11.95 -2.26
CA SER A 120 -2.97 10.87 -2.73
C SER A 120 -4.04 10.51 -1.67
N PRO A 121 -5.33 10.44 -2.04
CA PRO A 121 -6.38 10.03 -1.12
C PRO A 121 -6.15 8.63 -0.54
N LEU A 122 -5.47 7.74 -1.27
CA LEU A 122 -5.15 6.41 -0.80
C LEU A 122 -4.27 6.46 0.45
N ILE A 123 -3.33 7.41 0.53
CA ILE A 123 -2.51 7.64 1.72
C ILE A 123 -3.39 8.13 2.87
N GLY A 124 -4.29 9.09 2.60
CA GLY A 124 -5.19 9.64 3.61
C GLY A 124 -6.18 8.64 4.22
N LEU A 125 -6.54 7.59 3.48
CA LEU A 125 -7.34 6.48 4.00
C LEU A 125 -6.47 5.43 4.69
N TYR A 126 -5.25 5.19 4.19
CA TYR A 126 -4.38 4.16 4.73
C TYR A 126 -3.82 4.52 6.12
N ILE A 127 -3.43 5.77 6.37
CA ILE A 127 -2.87 6.20 7.66
C ILE A 127 -3.81 5.88 8.83
N PRO A 128 -5.06 6.39 8.89
CA PRO A 128 -5.95 6.13 10.02
C PRO A 128 -6.38 4.66 10.11
N LEU A 129 -6.32 3.90 9.01
CA LEU A 129 -6.54 2.45 9.05
C LEU A 129 -5.48 1.75 9.91
N ILE A 130 -4.20 2.04 9.68
CA ILE A 130 -3.10 1.37 10.39
C ILE A 130 -2.82 1.95 11.77
N GLU A 131 -3.05 3.25 11.96
CA GLU A 131 -2.74 3.94 13.21
C GLU A 131 -3.79 3.67 14.29
N SER A 132 -5.07 3.59 13.91
CA SER A 132 -6.15 3.51 14.89
C SER A 132 -7.37 2.72 14.45
N GLU A 133 -7.35 2.07 13.29
CA GLU A 133 -8.53 1.44 12.69
C GLU A 133 -9.73 2.40 12.59
N TYR A 134 -9.44 3.67 12.30
CA TYR A 134 -10.39 4.78 12.26
C TYR A 134 -11.06 5.11 13.61
N VAL A 135 -10.50 4.65 14.73
CA VAL A 135 -10.97 5.03 16.07
C VAL A 135 -10.26 6.30 16.51
N ASN A 136 -11.01 7.26 17.05
CA ASN A 136 -10.41 8.47 17.62
C ASN A 136 -9.98 8.23 19.07
N LEU A 137 -8.77 7.69 19.24
CA LEU A 137 -8.24 7.25 20.53
C LEU A 137 -7.98 8.44 21.47
N GLN A 138 -8.76 8.51 22.54
CA GLN A 138 -8.70 9.59 23.53
C GLN A 138 -7.50 9.47 24.48
N ALA A 139 -7.05 8.24 24.72
CA ALA A 139 -5.88 7.97 25.55
C ALA A 139 -4.63 7.89 24.69
N PRO A 140 -3.49 8.45 25.16
CA PRO A 140 -2.23 8.29 24.46
C PRO A 140 -1.73 6.85 24.49
N ASN A 141 -1.02 6.45 23.43
CA ASN A 141 -0.29 5.18 23.41
C ASN A 141 1.01 5.25 24.26
N SER A 142 1.82 4.18 24.28
CA SER A 142 3.03 4.09 25.10
C SER A 142 4.10 5.16 24.81
N VAL A 143 4.08 5.76 23.62
CA VAL A 143 5.01 6.84 23.23
C VAL A 143 4.36 8.22 23.28
N GLY A 144 3.11 8.32 23.73
CA GLY A 144 2.39 9.59 23.90
C GLY A 144 1.56 10.02 22.69
N ALA A 145 1.42 9.18 21.66
CA ALA A 145 0.67 9.51 20.46
C ALA A 145 -0.85 9.34 20.68
N ILE A 146 -1.66 10.24 20.13
CA ILE A 146 -3.09 10.37 20.44
C ILE A 146 -3.93 10.64 19.17
N GLY A 147 -5.23 10.32 19.25
CA GLY A 147 -6.20 10.60 18.20
C GLY A 147 -6.13 9.60 17.05
N MET A 148 -6.95 9.86 16.02
CA MET A 148 -7.08 8.96 14.86
C MET A 148 -5.80 8.81 14.04
N PHE A 149 -5.00 9.87 13.96
CA PHE A 149 -3.73 9.89 13.22
C PHE A 149 -2.51 9.62 14.11
N GLN A 150 -2.72 9.25 15.38
CA GLN A 150 -1.67 8.94 16.35
C GLN A 150 -0.54 9.99 16.36
N PHE A 151 -0.90 11.27 16.43
CA PHE A 151 0.08 12.34 16.51
C PHE A 151 0.76 12.36 17.88
N LEU A 152 2.09 12.49 17.88
CA LEU A 152 2.80 12.99 19.05
C LEU A 152 2.46 14.46 19.26
N PRO A 153 2.20 14.93 20.50
CA PRO A 153 1.79 16.30 20.76
C PRO A 153 2.73 17.36 20.16
N LYS A 154 4.05 17.17 20.32
CA LYS A 154 5.06 18.08 19.75
C LYS A 154 5.01 18.15 18.22
N THR A 155 4.74 17.01 17.57
CA THR A 155 4.58 16.97 16.12
C THR A 155 3.31 17.72 15.72
N GLY A 156 2.19 17.49 16.41
CA GLY A 156 0.96 18.24 16.14
C GLY A 156 1.11 19.75 16.33
N GLU A 157 1.82 20.19 17.37
CA GLU A 157 2.15 21.60 17.62
C GLU A 157 2.95 22.21 16.47
N HIS A 158 3.93 21.48 15.92
CA HIS A 158 4.67 21.93 14.74
C HIS A 158 3.75 22.17 13.53
N TYR A 159 2.63 21.45 13.43
CA TYR A 159 1.60 21.65 12.42
C TYR A 159 0.45 22.56 12.89
N GLY A 160 0.61 23.28 13.99
CA GLY A 160 -0.33 24.29 14.48
C GLY A 160 -1.53 23.73 15.24
N LEU A 161 -1.47 22.50 15.73
CA LEU A 161 -2.51 21.92 16.58
C LEU A 161 -2.21 22.15 18.06
N SER A 162 -3.21 22.56 18.82
CA SER A 162 -3.21 22.41 20.27
C SER A 162 -3.44 20.95 20.70
N ALA A 163 -3.15 20.62 21.96
CA ALA A 163 -3.34 19.27 22.49
C ALA A 163 -4.80 18.76 22.35
N ALA A 164 -5.79 19.64 22.49
CA ALA A 164 -7.19 19.28 22.31
C ALA A 164 -7.56 19.04 20.84
N GLU A 165 -6.92 19.75 19.91
CA GLU A 165 -7.16 19.63 18.47
C GLU A 165 -6.52 18.38 17.85
N LEU A 166 -5.65 17.68 18.58
CA LEU A 166 -5.18 16.34 18.18
C LEU A 166 -6.33 15.32 18.10
N LEU A 167 -7.41 15.57 18.85
CA LEU A 167 -8.62 14.76 18.87
C LEU A 167 -9.69 15.28 17.90
N ASP A 168 -9.47 16.42 17.25
CA ASP A 168 -10.32 16.90 16.16
C ASP A 168 -9.90 16.18 14.88
N VAL A 169 -10.77 15.32 14.35
CA VAL A 169 -10.47 14.44 13.22
C VAL A 169 -10.14 15.24 11.95
N GLU A 170 -10.84 16.34 11.68
CA GLU A 170 -10.59 17.13 10.46
C GLU A 170 -9.30 17.93 10.59
N LYS A 171 -9.05 18.56 11.74
CA LYS A 171 -7.81 19.33 11.97
C LYS A 171 -6.59 18.42 11.98
N SER A 172 -6.68 17.26 12.65
CA SER A 172 -5.59 16.27 12.66
C SER A 172 -5.37 15.64 11.29
N ALA A 173 -6.42 15.39 10.50
CA ALA A 173 -6.28 14.95 9.10
C ALA A 173 -5.56 15.99 8.24
N ASP A 174 -5.90 17.28 8.39
CA ASP A 174 -5.22 18.36 7.66
C ASP A 174 -3.73 18.46 8.04
N ALA A 175 -3.42 18.36 9.33
CA ALA A 175 -2.05 18.31 9.82
C ALA A 175 -1.30 17.09 9.28
N ALA A 176 -1.92 15.90 9.25
CA ALA A 176 -1.34 14.70 8.67
C ALA A 176 -1.04 14.87 7.18
N ALA A 177 -1.99 15.43 6.42
CA ALA A 177 -1.79 15.71 5.01
C ALA A 177 -0.61 16.68 4.78
N ARG A 178 -0.48 17.74 5.58
CA ARG A 178 0.67 18.65 5.52
C ARG A 178 1.98 17.96 5.91
N TYR A 179 1.98 17.10 6.92
CA TYR A 179 3.14 16.31 7.32
C TYR A 179 3.63 15.40 6.19
N ILE A 180 2.71 14.68 5.56
CA ILE A 180 3.03 13.82 4.42
C ILE A 180 3.51 14.64 3.22
N ALA A 181 2.86 15.76 2.89
CA ALA A 181 3.29 16.61 1.78
C ALA A 181 4.73 17.13 1.98
N ALA A 182 5.07 17.54 3.20
CA ALA A 182 6.44 17.95 3.55
C ALA A 182 7.42 16.78 3.43
N GLY A 183 7.05 15.59 3.93
CA GLY A 183 7.86 14.38 3.81
C GLY A 183 8.09 13.98 2.36
N LEU A 184 7.05 14.00 1.54
CA LEU A 184 7.18 13.77 0.10
C LEU A 184 8.17 14.75 -0.49
N LYS A 185 8.07 16.06 -0.26
CA LYS A 185 9.02 17.03 -0.83
C LYS A 185 10.50 16.67 -0.60
N THR A 186 10.84 16.12 0.57
CA THR A 186 12.20 15.64 0.89
C THR A 186 12.71 14.54 -0.05
N PHE A 187 11.81 13.71 -0.59
CA PHE A 187 12.13 12.58 -1.48
C PHE A 187 11.77 12.86 -2.95
N GLU A 188 11.69 14.12 -3.40
CA GLU A 188 11.33 14.46 -4.80
C GLU A 188 12.17 13.77 -5.86
N GLU A 189 13.42 13.45 -5.55
CA GLU A 189 14.34 12.77 -6.45
C GLU A 189 14.32 11.23 -6.29
N ASP A 190 13.56 10.68 -5.33
CA ASP A 190 13.46 9.25 -5.11
C ASP A 190 12.58 8.61 -6.20
N PRO A 191 13.07 7.61 -6.96
CA PRO A 191 12.28 6.95 -7.99
C PRO A 191 11.06 6.18 -7.45
N MET A 192 10.97 5.93 -6.14
CA MET A 192 9.80 5.33 -5.46
C MET A 192 8.62 6.29 -5.26
N LYS A 193 8.80 7.57 -5.56
CA LYS A 193 7.72 8.52 -5.64
C LYS A 193 6.82 8.34 -6.84
#